data_AF-A0A8T2V8X4-F1
#
_entry.id   AF-A0A8T2V8X4-F1
#
_cell.length_a   1.000
_cell.length_b   1.000
_cell.length_c   1.000
_cell.angle_alpha   90.00
_cell.angle_beta   90.00
_cell.angle_gamma   90.00
#
_symmetry.space_group_name_H-M   'P 1'
#
loop_
_entity.id
_entity.type
_entity.pdbx_description
1 polymer ?
#
loop_
_entity_poly.entity_id
_entity_poly.type
_entity_poly.pdbx_seq_one_letter_code
_entity_poly.pdbx_strand_id
1 'polypeptide(L)'
;MAELKLLTQSIHPLQRQYVSSRPVMISPRHSHCLQFTITASANRKPPTHRDVSGAFPQILQRTTVSAAAFDIQRLLDSSSGGDFLTNVCNIVDGLIGALLSPAPLKPSNDPAVMLTGNYAPVPESPPQPCAVVSGALPPDLDGIYIRNGPNPRRIFEREGYHMFDGDGMLHAVLLRNGAASYCSRHVRTSRFVQEELAGRPLFVKFFGGLHGPLGFARASLVLVRAMLGVLNMSEGWGLSNTNVTFFNGRVLSLSEDDMPYVIKVNQDGDLLTLGRLQFSQQRPSRNMCAHPKIDPATGEMYAFSFRPALRHPFSFFKISPNGLKSREVTIPLPSIPFIHDFAITENFVIFPDNQFVIRPLKFLRGEMPVICDNMKTSRICIMRRNATNQEGSDMPLWFEVDGCNSYHYLNAWEEGEEVVLITPILSPPECFLDIPASQMNCQLSMIRLNLADGSSSIRSLCQENLEFGTFNLNYTGQKMRFAYFAIGCYPEITGVAKVDLESEDMCIVARRDFGRDCHGNEPFFVPKSKIQNVNNAYTNVNDHQTGLKDDTKEDDGYVLCLVHDQSTGVSSLLIMDAQSPCLDVVASIQLPSRVPYGFHGFFVNEDQLCSQRMN
;
A
#
# COMPACT_ATOMS: atom_id res chain seq x y z
N MET A 1 -4.63 -72.41 -7.52
CA MET A 1 -4.17 -72.94 -6.21
C MET A 1 -4.07 -71.71 -5.29
N ALA A 2 -4.72 -71.57 -4.13
CA ALA A 2 -5.03 -72.49 -3.00
C ALA A 2 -3.77 -72.90 -2.19
N GLU A 3 -3.74 -73.02 -0.85
CA GLU A 3 -4.59 -72.56 0.30
C GLU A 3 -4.10 -71.18 0.85
N LEU A 4 -4.75 -70.38 1.72
CA LEU A 4 -6.06 -70.35 2.43
C LEU A 4 -6.23 -71.10 3.79
N LYS A 5 -6.09 -70.38 4.92
CA LYS A 5 -6.73 -70.69 6.24
C LYS A 5 -7.04 -69.41 7.04
N LEU A 6 -8.32 -69.05 7.30
CA LEU A 6 -9.20 -69.42 8.44
C LEU A 6 -8.74 -68.77 9.78
N LEU A 7 -9.56 -68.09 10.61
CA LEU A 7 -10.99 -67.63 10.63
C LEU A 7 -11.05 -66.33 11.50
N THR A 8 -12.14 -65.64 11.90
CA THR A 8 -13.63 -65.77 11.99
C THR A 8 -14.21 -64.31 12.08
N GLN A 9 -15.51 -63.91 12.09
CA GLN A 9 -16.83 -64.58 11.99
C GLN A 9 -17.88 -63.66 11.29
N SER A 10 -18.76 -62.97 12.05
CA SER A 10 -19.92 -62.14 11.60
C SER A 10 -20.45 -61.28 12.79
N ILE A 11 -21.35 -60.28 12.73
CA ILE A 11 -22.65 -60.11 12.02
C ILE A 11 -22.92 -58.62 11.65
N HIS A 12 -23.81 -58.36 10.68
CA HIS A 12 -24.26 -57.06 10.12
C HIS A 12 -25.76 -57.22 9.66
N PRO A 13 -26.43 -56.31 8.89
CA PRO A 13 -26.30 -54.86 8.65
C PRO A 13 -27.39 -54.03 9.43
N LEU A 14 -28.29 -53.09 9.01
CA LEU A 14 -28.83 -52.47 7.77
C LEU A 14 -29.54 -51.08 8.04
N GLN A 15 -29.41 -50.10 7.12
CA GLN A 15 -30.45 -49.13 6.62
C GLN A 15 -31.13 -48.11 7.60
N ARG A 16 -31.73 -46.95 7.23
CA ARG A 16 -32.01 -46.16 5.97
C ARG A 16 -32.22 -44.65 6.35
N GLN A 17 -31.67 -43.64 5.65
CA GLN A 17 -32.25 -42.77 4.58
C GLN A 17 -33.34 -41.70 4.94
N TYR A 18 -33.13 -40.46 4.42
CA TYR A 18 -34.12 -39.41 4.05
C TYR A 18 -34.89 -38.66 5.19
N VAL A 19 -35.32 -37.38 5.11
CA VAL A 19 -34.96 -36.22 4.23
C VAL A 19 -35.37 -34.87 4.90
N SER A 20 -35.17 -33.74 4.21
CA SER A 20 -35.35 -32.32 4.60
C SER A 20 -36.70 -31.88 5.20
N SER A 21 -36.69 -30.79 6.00
CA SER A 21 -37.59 -29.62 5.78
C SER A 21 -37.21 -28.34 6.55
N ARG A 22 -37.56 -27.19 5.96
CA ARG A 22 -37.79 -25.83 6.51
C ARG A 22 -39.17 -25.38 5.93
N PRO A 23 -39.81 -24.25 6.30
CA PRO A 23 -39.50 -23.22 7.30
C PRO A 23 -40.70 -22.91 8.26
N VAL A 24 -40.63 -21.81 9.04
CA VAL A 24 -41.64 -20.71 9.20
C VAL A 24 -41.49 -20.00 10.57
N MET A 25 -41.80 -18.69 10.60
CA MET A 25 -41.72 -17.79 11.78
C MET A 25 -42.91 -17.92 12.75
N ILE A 26 -42.75 -17.42 13.99
CA ILE A 26 -43.73 -16.57 14.72
C ILE A 26 -43.05 -15.96 15.97
N SER A 27 -43.47 -14.77 16.39
CA SER A 27 -43.05 -14.13 17.66
C SER A 27 -44.20 -14.10 18.67
N PRO A 28 -43.92 -13.94 19.98
CA PRO A 28 -44.61 -12.88 20.71
C PRO A 28 -43.70 -12.07 21.66
N ARG A 29 -44.27 -11.02 22.27
CA ARG A 29 -43.59 -10.06 23.15
C ARG A 29 -43.78 -10.37 24.65
N HIS A 30 -42.92 -9.69 25.44
CA HIS A 30 -43.16 -9.07 26.75
C HIS A 30 -42.84 -9.82 28.07
N SER A 31 -42.11 -9.05 28.90
CA SER A 31 -42.19 -8.93 30.37
C SER A 31 -41.75 -10.09 31.26
N HIS A 32 -40.68 -9.86 32.03
CA HIS A 32 -40.83 -9.21 33.34
C HIS A 32 -39.53 -8.52 33.81
N CYS A 33 -39.64 -7.58 34.75
CA CYS A 33 -38.54 -6.84 35.36
C CYS A 33 -38.61 -6.99 36.89
N LEU A 34 -37.46 -7.03 37.57
CA LEU A 34 -37.35 -7.00 39.03
C LEU A 34 -36.18 -6.12 39.48
N GLN A 35 -36.50 -5.00 40.11
CA GLN A 35 -35.57 -4.18 40.89
C GLN A 35 -35.56 -4.66 42.35
N PHE A 36 -34.49 -4.37 43.09
CA PHE A 36 -34.46 -4.45 44.55
C PHE A 36 -34.01 -3.11 45.15
N THR A 37 -34.74 -2.64 46.16
CA THR A 37 -34.49 -1.38 46.87
C THR A 37 -34.63 -1.58 48.39
N ILE A 38 -33.95 -0.73 49.16
CA ILE A 38 -33.58 -0.89 50.59
C ILE A 38 -34.68 -0.39 51.57
N THR A 39 -34.74 -0.97 52.79
CA THR A 39 -35.05 -0.34 54.11
C THR A 39 -35.14 -1.44 55.20
N ALA A 40 -35.02 -1.23 56.53
CA ALA A 40 -34.26 -0.30 57.39
C ALA A 40 -34.42 -0.68 58.89
N SER A 41 -33.62 -0.10 59.80
CA SER A 41 -33.93 0.28 61.22
C SER A 41 -32.89 -0.08 62.31
N ALA A 42 -32.80 0.80 63.32
CA ALA A 42 -31.73 0.99 64.32
C ALA A 42 -31.86 0.20 65.65
N ASN A 43 -30.81 0.23 66.51
CA ASN A 43 -30.91 0.86 67.87
C ASN A 43 -29.60 0.97 68.74
N ARG A 44 -29.68 1.80 69.80
CA ARG A 44 -28.81 1.97 71.02
C ARG A 44 -27.63 2.99 71.00
N LYS A 45 -27.13 3.34 72.22
CA LYS A 45 -26.49 4.63 72.62
C LYS A 45 -25.33 4.49 73.67
N PRO A 46 -24.58 5.57 74.04
CA PRO A 46 -23.19 5.51 74.57
C PRO A 46 -23.00 5.78 76.08
N PRO A 47 -21.75 5.68 76.57
CA PRO A 47 -21.02 6.79 77.27
C PRO A 47 -19.51 6.89 76.87
N THR A 48 -18.64 7.88 77.16
CA THR A 48 -18.69 9.28 77.70
C THR A 48 -17.36 10.05 77.38
N HIS A 49 -17.25 11.33 77.81
CA HIS A 49 -16.13 12.30 77.71
C HIS A 49 -14.66 11.86 77.91
N ARG A 50 -13.74 12.51 77.16
CA ARG A 50 -12.76 13.51 77.71
C ARG A 50 -12.09 14.36 76.61
N ASP A 51 -11.82 15.63 76.92
CA ASP A 51 -11.17 16.60 76.03
C ASP A 51 -9.63 16.59 76.14
N VAL A 52 -8.93 16.74 75.01
CA VAL A 52 -7.64 17.45 74.89
C VAL A 52 -7.61 18.14 73.51
N SER A 53 -7.10 19.37 73.44
CA SER A 53 -6.99 20.17 72.22
C SER A 53 -5.71 19.89 71.42
N GLY A 54 -5.77 19.89 70.09
CA GLY A 54 -4.58 19.74 69.24
C GLY A 54 -4.82 19.81 67.72
N ALA A 55 -4.34 20.90 67.10
CA ALA A 55 -3.99 21.10 65.68
C ALA A 55 -4.76 20.37 64.54
N PHE A 56 -5.46 21.15 63.71
CA PHE A 56 -5.75 20.79 62.30
C PHE A 56 -4.50 20.98 61.42
N PRO A 57 -4.23 20.07 60.46
CA PRO A 57 -3.47 20.36 59.25
C PRO A 57 -4.41 20.55 58.05
N GLN A 58 -4.23 21.62 57.27
CA GLN A 58 -4.85 21.73 55.94
C GLN A 58 -4.07 20.88 54.93
N ILE A 59 -4.72 19.94 54.26
CA ILE A 59 -4.15 19.28 53.08
C ILE A 59 -4.53 20.12 51.85
N LEU A 60 -3.57 20.92 51.37
CA LEU A 60 -3.74 21.82 50.22
C LEU A 60 -2.93 21.32 49.02
N GLN A 61 -3.56 21.27 47.84
CA GLN A 61 -3.01 20.66 46.63
C GLN A 61 -1.72 21.35 46.14
N ARG A 62 -0.61 20.60 46.09
CA ARG A 62 0.66 21.02 45.47
C ARG A 62 1.43 19.83 44.87
N THR A 63 0.95 19.28 43.75
CA THR A 63 1.66 18.18 43.07
C THR A 63 1.56 18.15 41.54
N THR A 64 0.60 18.86 40.92
CA THR A 64 0.41 18.83 39.44
C THR A 64 1.12 19.96 38.70
N VAL A 65 1.28 21.14 39.32
CA VAL A 65 1.90 22.31 38.65
C VAL A 65 3.42 22.15 38.47
N SER A 66 4.10 21.43 39.37
CA SER A 66 5.56 21.35 39.37
C SER A 66 6.15 20.56 38.22
N ALA A 67 5.44 19.57 37.66
CA ALA A 67 5.91 18.78 36.53
C ALA A 67 5.88 19.62 35.24
N ALA A 68 4.72 20.19 34.90
CA ALA A 68 4.55 21.04 33.73
C ALA A 68 5.50 22.25 33.72
N ALA A 69 5.77 22.86 34.89
CA ALA A 69 6.75 23.94 35.00
C ALA A 69 8.20 23.49 34.69
N PHE A 70 8.56 22.25 35.06
CA PHE A 70 9.89 21.68 34.80
C PHE A 70 10.08 21.36 33.31
N ASP A 71 9.07 20.81 32.65
CA ASP A 71 9.10 20.56 31.20
C ASP A 71 9.10 21.87 30.39
N ILE A 72 8.36 22.90 30.80
CA ILE A 72 8.38 24.22 30.15
C ILE A 72 9.78 24.85 30.23
N GLN A 73 10.45 24.80 31.39
CA GLN A 73 11.81 25.33 31.51
C GLN A 73 12.78 24.57 30.59
N ARG A 74 12.70 23.23 30.57
CA ARG A 74 13.53 22.38 29.71
C ARG A 74 13.29 22.62 28.21
N LEU A 75 12.05 22.91 27.81
CA LEU A 75 11.70 23.31 26.45
C LEU A 75 12.34 24.65 26.08
N LEU A 76 12.31 25.64 26.98
CA LEU A 76 12.96 26.94 26.77
C LEU A 76 14.48 26.79 26.64
N ASP A 77 15.12 26.04 27.54
CA ASP A 77 16.58 25.83 27.53
C ASP A 77 17.06 25.11 26.24
N SER A 78 16.20 24.26 25.65
CA SER A 78 16.45 23.56 24.39
C SER A 78 16.44 24.43 23.13
N SER A 79 15.99 25.69 23.22
CA SER A 79 15.83 26.61 22.07
C SER A 79 17.13 27.28 21.57
N SER A 80 18.28 26.89 22.13
CA SER A 80 19.59 27.50 21.97
C SER A 80 20.29 27.21 20.62
N GLY A 81 19.60 27.49 19.51
CA GLY A 81 20.17 27.42 18.15
C GLY A 81 19.21 27.72 16.98
N GLY A 82 17.91 27.84 17.22
CA GLY A 82 16.92 28.11 16.16
C GLY A 82 16.58 29.60 15.97
N ASP A 83 15.99 29.93 14.82
CA ASP A 83 15.32 31.22 14.58
C ASP A 83 14.16 31.44 15.58
N PHE A 84 13.83 32.70 15.86
CA PHE A 84 12.77 33.08 16.80
C PHE A 84 11.40 32.48 16.46
N LEU A 85 10.96 32.52 15.20
CA LEU A 85 9.67 31.96 14.79
C LEU A 85 9.68 30.44 14.91
N THR A 86 10.82 29.81 14.60
CA THR A 86 11.02 28.37 14.83
C THR A 86 10.87 28.04 16.31
N ASN A 87 11.57 28.74 17.21
CA ASN A 87 11.52 28.49 18.65
C ASN A 87 10.11 28.67 19.23
N VAL A 88 9.37 29.70 18.82
CA VAL A 88 7.96 29.89 19.20
C VAL A 88 7.10 28.69 18.73
N CYS A 89 7.27 28.25 17.48
CA CYS A 89 6.57 27.08 16.93
C CYS A 89 6.97 25.74 17.60
N ASN A 90 8.00 25.72 18.44
CA ASN A 90 8.46 24.52 19.17
C ASN A 90 7.87 24.49 20.57
N ILE A 91 7.86 25.64 21.25
CA ILE A 91 7.18 25.82 22.55
C ILE A 91 5.69 25.51 22.42
N VAL A 92 5.03 25.98 21.34
CA VAL A 92 3.63 25.68 21.05
C VAL A 92 3.39 24.18 20.84
N ASP A 93 4.31 23.45 20.19
CA ASP A 93 4.21 22.00 19.96
C ASP A 93 4.33 21.21 21.28
N GLY A 94 5.28 21.59 22.13
CA GLY A 94 5.44 21.01 23.48
C GLY A 94 4.20 21.24 24.34
N LEU A 95 3.62 22.45 24.30
CA LEU A 95 2.36 22.75 24.98
C LEU A 95 1.18 21.93 24.42
N ILE A 96 1.10 21.73 23.09
CA ILE A 96 0.09 20.86 22.46
C ILE A 96 0.22 19.42 22.96
N GLY A 97 1.42 18.85 22.97
CA GLY A 97 1.68 17.48 23.43
C GLY A 97 1.47 17.25 24.94
N ALA A 98 1.68 18.29 25.75
CA ALA A 98 1.49 18.24 27.20
C ALA A 98 0.03 18.48 27.63
N LEU A 99 -0.69 19.40 26.97
CA LEU A 99 -2.05 19.80 27.37
C LEU A 99 -3.16 18.95 26.73
N LEU A 100 -2.92 18.37 25.55
CA LEU A 100 -3.90 17.53 24.86
C LEU A 100 -3.60 16.04 25.07
N SER A 101 -4.64 15.27 25.36
CA SER A 101 -4.55 13.81 25.34
C SER A 101 -4.76 13.28 23.92
N PRO A 102 -4.06 12.20 23.51
CA PRO A 102 -4.38 11.49 22.28
C PRO A 102 -5.78 10.88 22.38
N ALA A 103 -6.41 10.65 21.23
CA ALA A 103 -7.58 9.80 21.15
C ALA A 103 -7.18 8.33 21.42
N PRO A 104 -8.10 7.47 21.91
CA PRO A 104 -7.89 6.03 21.90
C PRO A 104 -7.65 5.54 20.46
N LEU A 105 -6.55 4.82 20.23
CA LEU A 105 -6.15 4.35 18.92
C LEU A 105 -6.71 2.94 18.66
N LYS A 106 -7.14 2.67 17.41
CA LYS A 106 -7.26 1.29 16.92
C LYS A 106 -5.87 0.66 16.84
N PRO A 107 -5.72 -0.69 16.88
CA PRO A 107 -4.46 -1.36 16.55
C PRO A 107 -3.86 -0.91 15.20
N SER A 108 -4.69 -0.54 14.23
CA SER A 108 -4.24 0.00 12.94
C SER A 108 -3.51 1.33 13.01
N ASN A 109 -3.71 2.11 14.08
CA ASN A 109 -3.08 3.40 14.29
C ASN A 109 -2.21 3.44 15.56
N ASP A 110 -2.04 2.33 16.28
CA ASP A 110 -1.26 2.27 17.53
C ASP A 110 0.22 1.97 17.23
N PRO A 111 1.16 2.88 17.55
CA PRO A 111 2.59 2.63 17.37
C PRO A 111 3.11 1.39 18.10
N ALA A 112 2.46 0.94 19.19
CA ALA A 112 2.84 -0.29 19.89
C ALA A 112 2.58 -1.56 19.05
N VAL A 113 1.66 -1.50 18.09
CA VAL A 113 1.44 -2.54 17.07
C VAL A 113 2.24 -2.22 15.81
N MET A 114 2.06 -1.02 15.26
CA MET A 114 2.58 -0.63 13.94
C MET A 114 4.09 -0.33 13.89
N LEU A 115 4.82 -0.45 14.99
CA LEU A 115 6.29 -0.34 15.04
C LEU A 115 6.96 -1.54 15.74
N THR A 116 6.26 -2.68 15.87
CA THR A 116 6.79 -3.91 16.49
C THR A 116 6.79 -5.10 15.51
N GLY A 117 7.47 -6.19 15.86
CA GLY A 117 7.68 -7.32 14.94
C GLY A 117 8.34 -6.87 13.63
N ASN A 118 7.83 -7.35 12.48
CA ASN A 118 8.37 -6.93 11.19
C ASN A 118 7.88 -5.55 10.70
N TYR A 119 6.94 -4.90 11.42
CA TYR A 119 6.55 -3.50 11.16
C TYR A 119 7.58 -2.49 11.69
N ALA A 120 8.46 -2.91 12.60
CA ALA A 120 9.48 -2.03 13.16
C ALA A 120 10.42 -1.46 12.07
N PRO A 121 10.83 -0.19 12.15
CA PRO A 121 11.78 0.39 11.21
C PRO A 121 13.17 -0.26 11.29
N VAL A 122 13.96 -0.10 10.22
CA VAL A 122 15.35 -0.55 10.09
C VAL A 122 16.29 0.62 9.78
N PRO A 123 17.59 0.51 10.13
CA PRO A 123 18.61 1.45 9.66
C PRO A 123 18.96 1.23 8.18
N GLU A 124 19.59 2.23 7.57
CA GLU A 124 20.12 2.12 6.21
C GLU A 124 21.34 1.20 6.15
N SER A 125 21.37 0.29 5.17
CA SER A 125 22.54 -0.56 4.88
C SER A 125 23.23 -0.10 3.60
N PRO A 126 24.55 0.14 3.58
CA PRO A 126 25.30 0.30 2.32
C PRO A 126 25.30 -1.02 1.53
N PRO A 127 25.72 -1.00 0.24
CA PRO A 127 25.92 -2.21 -0.55
C PRO A 127 26.75 -3.26 0.18
N GLN A 128 26.19 -4.45 0.34
CA GLN A 128 26.78 -5.58 1.04
C GLN A 128 26.54 -6.88 0.25
N PRO A 129 27.60 -7.68 -0.02
CA PRO A 129 27.45 -8.97 -0.68
C PRO A 129 26.48 -9.90 0.05
N CYS A 130 25.62 -10.57 -0.71
CA CYS A 130 24.63 -11.51 -0.20
C CYS A 130 25.02 -12.95 -0.55
N ALA A 131 24.62 -13.91 0.30
CA ALA A 131 24.88 -15.32 0.07
C ALA A 131 23.73 -15.96 -0.73
N VAL A 132 24.04 -16.63 -1.84
CA VAL A 132 23.12 -17.58 -2.47
C VAL A 132 23.14 -18.85 -1.60
N VAL A 133 22.08 -19.06 -0.82
CA VAL A 133 22.00 -20.14 0.19
C VAL A 133 21.31 -21.39 -0.31
N SER A 134 20.62 -21.30 -1.45
CA SER A 134 20.05 -22.45 -2.16
C SER A 134 19.94 -22.14 -3.66
N GLY A 135 20.07 -23.16 -4.50
CA GLY A 135 19.98 -23.04 -5.95
C GLY A 135 21.16 -22.29 -6.57
N ALA A 136 20.94 -21.64 -7.71
CA ALA A 136 21.93 -20.82 -8.41
C ALA A 136 21.24 -19.66 -9.13
N LEU A 137 21.80 -18.44 -9.03
CA LEU A 137 21.25 -17.25 -9.69
C LEU A 137 21.25 -17.46 -11.22
N PRO A 138 20.10 -17.31 -11.91
CA PRO A 138 20.06 -17.47 -13.37
C PRO A 138 20.94 -16.44 -14.10
N PRO A 139 21.69 -16.85 -15.14
CA PRO A 139 22.65 -15.97 -15.81
C PRO A 139 22.01 -14.91 -16.70
N ASP A 140 20.72 -15.05 -17.01
CA ASP A 140 19.88 -14.11 -17.77
C ASP A 140 19.19 -13.05 -16.88
N LEU A 141 19.32 -13.16 -15.56
CA LEU A 141 18.74 -12.25 -14.58
C LEU A 141 19.76 -11.20 -14.09
N ASP A 142 20.21 -10.32 -15.00
CA ASP A 142 21.14 -9.21 -14.72
C ASP A 142 20.40 -7.87 -14.58
N GLY A 143 20.60 -7.18 -13.46
CA GLY A 143 19.88 -5.96 -13.08
C GLY A 143 19.69 -5.80 -11.57
N ILE A 144 18.70 -5.01 -11.16
CA ILE A 144 18.42 -4.73 -9.74
C ILE A 144 16.93 -4.82 -9.45
N TYR A 145 16.56 -5.63 -8.46
CA TYR A 145 15.22 -5.62 -7.88
C TYR A 145 15.15 -4.56 -6.78
N ILE A 146 14.19 -3.62 -6.86
CA ILE A 146 14.01 -2.54 -5.89
C ILE A 146 12.56 -2.57 -5.38
N ARG A 147 12.38 -2.61 -4.05
CA ARG A 147 11.08 -2.65 -3.37
C ARG A 147 10.92 -1.42 -2.46
N ASN A 148 9.80 -0.70 -2.55
CA ASN A 148 9.50 0.47 -1.71
C ASN A 148 8.73 0.10 -0.44
N GLY A 149 8.79 0.93 0.59
CA GLY A 149 8.00 0.69 1.78
C GLY A 149 8.11 1.78 2.84
N PRO A 150 7.29 1.67 3.90
CA PRO A 150 7.24 2.65 4.97
C PRO A 150 8.28 2.31 6.04
N ASN A 151 9.24 3.21 6.25
CA ASN A 151 10.24 3.09 7.31
C ASN A 151 10.31 4.43 8.08
N PRO A 152 9.45 4.62 9.10
CA PRO A 152 9.29 5.91 9.75
C PRO A 152 10.57 6.36 10.46
N ARG A 153 11.11 7.49 10.02
CA ARG A 153 12.32 8.09 10.59
C ARG A 153 11.99 8.97 11.79
N ARG A 154 10.85 9.69 11.74
CA ARG A 154 10.36 10.60 12.78
C ARG A 154 8.84 10.46 12.93
N ILE A 155 8.38 10.44 14.18
CA ILE A 155 6.96 10.41 14.61
C ILE A 155 6.87 11.29 15.87
N PHE A 156 5.79 12.04 16.07
CA PHE A 156 5.62 12.82 17.29
C PHE A 156 5.32 11.92 18.50
N GLU A 157 5.76 12.32 19.70
CA GLU A 157 5.38 11.61 20.92
C GLU A 157 3.85 11.56 21.07
N ARG A 158 3.32 10.39 21.43
CA ARG A 158 1.89 10.12 21.63
C ARG A 158 1.03 10.37 20.38
N GLU A 159 1.63 10.42 19.19
CA GLU A 159 0.92 10.38 17.90
C GLU A 159 0.50 8.94 17.58
N GLY A 160 -0.60 8.77 16.84
CA GLY A 160 -0.89 7.50 16.19
C GLY A 160 -0.09 7.35 14.89
N TYR A 161 0.13 6.11 14.48
CA TYR A 161 0.90 5.77 13.28
C TYR A 161 0.23 4.60 12.56
N HIS A 162 -0.24 4.82 11.33
CA HIS A 162 -0.64 3.76 10.41
C HIS A 162 0.55 3.38 9.53
N MET A 163 0.65 2.13 9.04
CA MET A 163 1.81 1.75 8.24
C MET A 163 1.97 2.57 6.94
N PHE A 164 0.90 3.16 6.41
CA PHE A 164 0.98 4.04 5.22
C PHE A 164 1.71 5.37 5.49
N ASP A 165 1.93 5.75 6.75
CA ASP A 165 2.51 7.05 7.16
C ASP A 165 4.05 7.04 7.29
N GLY A 166 4.70 5.91 7.03
CA GLY A 166 6.15 5.76 7.15
C GLY A 166 6.89 6.41 6.00
N ASP A 167 8.03 7.05 6.30
CA ASP A 167 8.88 7.72 5.32
C ASP A 167 9.47 6.66 4.35
N GLY A 168 9.53 6.98 3.05
CA GLY A 168 9.84 5.99 2.02
C GLY A 168 11.26 5.43 2.12
N MET A 169 11.39 4.11 2.12
CA MET A 169 12.68 3.42 2.15
C MET A 169 12.75 2.30 1.12
N LEU A 170 13.76 2.41 0.27
CA LEU A 170 14.04 1.49 -0.80
C LEU A 170 14.92 0.36 -0.29
N HIS A 171 14.51 -0.87 -0.57
CA HIS A 171 15.28 -2.09 -0.37
C HIS A 171 15.65 -2.62 -1.75
N ALA A 172 16.94 -2.74 -2.05
CA ALA A 172 17.39 -3.19 -3.35
C ALA A 172 18.36 -4.35 -3.28
N VAL A 173 18.24 -5.27 -4.25
CA VAL A 173 19.15 -6.39 -4.47
C VAL A 173 19.64 -6.33 -5.92
N LEU A 174 20.90 -5.96 -6.10
CA LEU A 174 21.62 -6.02 -7.37
C LEU A 174 21.98 -7.49 -7.65
N LEU A 175 21.63 -7.98 -8.83
CA LEU A 175 21.85 -9.34 -9.33
C LEU A 175 22.71 -9.21 -10.60
N ARG A 176 23.95 -9.72 -10.58
CA ARG A 176 24.88 -9.57 -11.71
C ARG A 176 25.95 -10.64 -11.71
N ASN A 177 26.23 -11.25 -12.86
CA ASN A 177 27.30 -12.25 -13.04
C ASN A 177 27.28 -13.40 -12.00
N GLY A 178 26.10 -13.88 -11.60
CA GLY A 178 25.96 -14.94 -10.59
C GLY A 178 26.13 -14.49 -9.12
N ALA A 179 26.40 -13.21 -8.88
CA ALA A 179 26.55 -12.62 -7.54
C ALA A 179 25.36 -11.70 -7.18
N ALA A 180 25.17 -11.48 -5.88
CA ALA A 180 24.14 -10.59 -5.35
C ALA A 180 24.69 -9.59 -4.32
N SER A 181 24.17 -8.37 -4.33
CA SER A 181 24.51 -7.30 -3.36
C SER A 181 23.24 -6.58 -2.90
N TYR A 182 23.09 -6.35 -1.60
CA TYR A 182 21.93 -5.67 -1.01
C TYR A 182 22.29 -4.29 -0.46
N CYS A 183 21.40 -3.32 -0.63
CA CYS A 183 21.45 -2.04 0.08
C CYS A 183 20.06 -1.57 0.52
N SER A 184 20.03 -0.58 1.42
CA SER A 184 18.81 0.16 1.74
C SER A 184 19.05 1.63 2.09
N ARG A 185 18.11 2.47 1.66
CA ARG A 185 18.19 3.95 1.72
C ARG A 185 16.80 4.55 1.88
N HIS A 186 16.63 5.54 2.75
CA HIS A 186 15.43 6.37 2.71
C HIS A 186 15.49 7.27 1.48
N VAL A 187 14.36 7.46 0.83
CA VAL A 187 14.18 8.48 -0.19
C VAL A 187 14.33 9.85 0.49
N ARG A 188 15.28 10.67 0.02
CA ARG A 188 15.54 12.01 0.58
C ARG A 188 14.47 13.01 0.12
N THR A 189 13.21 12.81 0.56
CA THR A 189 12.12 13.71 0.22
C THR A 189 12.27 15.08 0.87
N SER A 190 11.60 16.10 0.31
CA SER A 190 11.51 17.44 0.93
C SER A 190 11.06 17.38 2.39
N ARG A 191 10.13 16.46 2.71
CA ARG A 191 9.71 16.15 4.08
C ARG A 191 10.87 15.57 4.90
N PHE A 192 11.45 14.44 4.46
CA PHE A 192 12.49 13.73 5.18
C PHE A 192 13.70 14.63 5.53
N VAL A 193 14.16 15.42 4.55
CA VAL A 193 15.31 16.31 4.72
C VAL A 193 15.02 17.42 5.74
N GLN A 194 13.81 17.99 5.75
CA GLN A 194 13.42 19.00 6.74
C GLN A 194 13.28 18.41 8.16
N GLU A 195 12.71 17.21 8.31
CA GLU A 195 12.56 16.56 9.62
C GLU A 195 13.91 16.09 10.21
N GLU A 196 14.88 15.66 9.39
CA GLU A 196 16.24 15.37 9.84
C GLU A 196 17.04 16.63 10.17
N LEU A 197 16.96 17.70 9.38
CA LEU A 197 17.62 18.99 9.67
C LEU A 197 17.07 19.65 10.94
N ALA A 198 15.77 19.51 11.22
CA ALA A 198 15.15 19.97 12.47
C ALA A 198 15.36 19.01 13.65
N GLY A 199 15.95 17.83 13.42
CA GLY A 199 16.22 16.80 14.42
C GLY A 199 14.99 16.14 15.04
N ARG A 200 13.80 16.30 14.46
CA ARG A 200 12.49 15.96 15.04
C ARG A 200 11.39 15.99 13.97
N PRO A 201 10.22 15.35 14.18
CA PRO A 201 9.08 15.49 13.28
C PRO A 201 8.60 16.94 13.17
N LEU A 202 8.13 17.30 11.98
CA LEU A 202 7.53 18.58 11.62
C LEU A 202 6.14 18.41 11.00
N PHE A 203 5.90 17.29 10.31
CA PHE A 203 4.67 16.96 9.59
C PHE A 203 3.91 15.82 10.29
N VAL A 204 2.63 16.04 10.56
CA VAL A 204 1.73 15.02 11.15
C VAL A 204 1.58 13.82 10.22
N LYS A 205 1.39 12.63 10.80
CA LYS A 205 1.08 11.39 10.07
C LYS A 205 -0.39 11.40 9.62
N PHE A 206 -0.68 11.12 8.35
CA PHE A 206 -2.01 11.38 7.76
C PHE A 206 -3.07 10.40 8.24
N PHE A 207 -2.80 9.10 8.19
CA PHE A 207 -3.76 8.06 8.55
C PHE A 207 -3.82 7.81 10.07
N GLY A 208 -2.67 7.78 10.75
CA GLY A 208 -2.57 7.55 12.19
C GLY A 208 -2.56 8.80 13.07
N GLY A 209 -2.11 9.95 12.55
CA GLY A 209 -1.91 11.17 13.34
C GLY A 209 -3.10 12.15 13.34
N LEU A 210 -3.96 12.14 12.32
CA LEU A 210 -5.08 13.09 12.16
C LEU A 210 -6.35 12.74 12.97
N HIS A 211 -6.20 12.27 14.21
CA HIS A 211 -7.32 11.91 15.10
C HIS A 211 -7.43 12.82 16.32
N GLY A 212 -8.67 13.22 16.62
CA GLY A 212 -9.04 13.98 17.81
C GLY A 212 -8.40 15.38 17.93
N PRO A 213 -8.50 16.01 19.12
CA PRO A 213 -7.98 17.36 19.35
C PRO A 213 -6.47 17.49 19.15
N LEU A 214 -5.69 16.46 19.52
CA LEU A 214 -4.23 16.46 19.38
C LEU A 214 -3.81 16.47 17.90
N GLY A 215 -4.39 15.61 17.07
CA GLY A 215 -4.13 15.58 15.63
C GLY A 215 -4.54 16.89 14.95
N PHE A 216 -5.72 17.41 15.28
CA PHE A 216 -6.20 18.70 14.78
C PHE A 216 -5.26 19.86 15.15
N ALA A 217 -4.80 19.92 16.40
CA ALA A 217 -3.89 20.97 16.87
C ALA A 217 -2.50 20.90 16.21
N ARG A 218 -1.91 19.70 16.11
CA ARG A 218 -0.63 19.51 15.41
C ARG A 218 -0.73 19.84 13.92
N ALA A 219 -1.77 19.39 13.23
CA ALA A 219 -1.96 19.71 11.82
C ALA A 219 -2.25 21.21 11.58
N SER A 220 -2.93 21.88 12.51
CA SER A 220 -3.04 23.35 12.50
C SER A 220 -1.67 24.02 12.67
N LEU A 221 -0.79 23.49 13.53
CA LEU A 221 0.58 23.97 13.70
C LEU A 221 1.45 23.72 12.46
N VAL A 222 1.25 22.63 11.70
CA VAL A 222 1.89 22.41 10.39
C VAL A 222 1.57 23.57 9.43
N LEU A 223 0.30 23.97 9.34
CA LEU A 223 -0.13 25.09 8.51
C LEU A 223 0.46 26.42 8.99
N VAL A 224 0.53 26.66 10.31
CA VAL A 224 1.17 27.85 10.89
C VAL A 224 2.67 27.89 10.57
N ARG A 225 3.39 26.78 10.71
CA ARG A 225 4.81 26.68 10.33
C ARG A 225 5.02 27.01 8.85
N ALA A 226 4.14 26.53 7.97
CA ALA A 226 4.19 26.83 6.55
C ALA A 226 3.90 28.32 6.24
N MET A 227 2.89 28.91 6.88
CA MET A 227 2.58 30.34 6.72
C MET A 227 3.69 31.27 7.25
N LEU A 228 4.45 30.83 8.25
CA LEU A 228 5.59 31.56 8.81
C LEU A 228 6.93 31.28 8.09
N GLY A 229 6.95 30.43 7.06
CA GLY A 229 8.18 30.04 6.36
C GLY A 229 9.12 29.11 7.15
N VAL A 230 8.70 28.65 8.33
CA VAL A 230 9.41 27.66 9.18
C VAL A 230 9.35 26.25 8.57
N LEU A 231 8.39 26.00 7.67
CA LEU A 231 8.23 24.73 6.95
C LEU A 231 8.02 25.00 5.47
N ASN A 232 8.84 24.39 4.60
CA ASN A 232 8.67 24.51 3.16
C ASN A 232 7.75 23.39 2.63
N MET A 233 6.68 23.80 1.93
CA MET A 233 5.73 22.93 1.23
C MET A 233 5.73 23.11 -0.31
N SER A 234 6.52 24.02 -0.89
CA SER A 234 6.60 24.16 -2.36
C SER A 234 7.31 22.98 -3.01
N GLU A 235 8.39 22.52 -2.37
CA GLU A 235 9.23 21.40 -2.83
C GLU A 235 8.62 20.03 -2.53
N GLY A 236 7.34 19.98 -2.17
CA GLY A 236 6.63 18.76 -1.83
C GLY A 236 6.68 18.43 -0.34
N TRP A 237 5.85 17.48 0.06
CA TRP A 237 5.66 17.03 1.44
C TRP A 237 5.59 15.50 1.55
N GLY A 238 5.78 14.80 0.43
CA GLY A 238 5.44 13.39 0.30
C GLY A 238 6.36 12.44 1.04
N LEU A 239 5.82 11.24 1.28
CA LEU A 239 6.57 10.13 1.87
C LEU A 239 7.40 9.38 0.81
N SER A 240 6.97 9.36 -0.46
CA SER A 240 7.61 8.60 -1.56
C SER A 240 7.82 7.12 -1.23
N ASN A 241 6.87 6.54 -0.49
CA ASN A 241 6.99 5.22 0.14
C ASN A 241 6.30 4.08 -0.62
N THR A 242 5.49 4.38 -1.63
CA THR A 242 4.46 3.46 -2.13
C THR A 242 4.99 2.54 -3.22
N ASN A 243 5.61 3.08 -4.27
CA ASN A 243 5.95 2.29 -5.46
C ASN A 243 7.33 2.68 -6.06
N VAL A 244 7.87 1.86 -6.96
CA VAL A 244 9.01 2.14 -7.83
C VAL A 244 8.65 1.81 -9.27
N THR A 245 9.11 2.60 -10.24
CA THR A 245 9.05 2.21 -11.66
C THR A 245 10.26 2.75 -12.44
N PHE A 246 10.52 2.20 -13.62
CA PHE A 246 11.50 2.73 -14.56
C PHE A 246 10.80 3.39 -15.76
N PHE A 247 11.09 4.67 -16.02
CA PHE A 247 10.50 5.39 -17.15
C PHE A 247 11.43 6.47 -17.70
N ASN A 248 11.49 6.62 -19.04
CA ASN A 248 12.28 7.65 -19.73
C ASN A 248 13.75 7.71 -19.26
N GLY A 249 14.36 6.55 -18.97
CA GLY A 249 15.71 6.44 -18.44
C GLY A 249 15.85 6.78 -16.95
N ARG A 250 14.79 6.80 -16.14
CA ARG A 250 14.87 7.17 -14.72
C ARG A 250 14.17 6.13 -13.85
N VAL A 251 14.81 5.72 -12.76
CA VAL A 251 14.12 5.04 -11.65
C VAL A 251 13.36 6.12 -10.87
N LEU A 252 12.07 5.91 -10.66
CA LEU A 252 11.16 6.83 -9.98
C LEU A 252 10.62 6.15 -8.72
N SER A 253 10.69 6.82 -7.58
CA SER A 253 10.04 6.43 -6.33
C SER A 253 8.77 7.26 -6.12
N LEU A 254 7.62 6.62 -5.86
CA LEU A 254 6.30 7.25 -5.96
C LEU A 254 5.51 7.21 -4.65
N SER A 255 4.66 8.22 -4.45
CA SER A 255 3.54 8.23 -3.50
C SER A 255 2.43 9.15 -4.01
N GLU A 256 1.17 8.86 -3.65
CA GLU A 256 -0.03 9.57 -4.15
C GLU A 256 -0.07 11.08 -3.84
N ASP A 257 0.63 11.47 -2.78
CA ASP A 257 0.55 12.80 -2.15
C ASP A 257 1.53 13.83 -2.75
N ASP A 258 2.44 13.41 -3.63
CA ASP A 258 3.52 14.24 -4.17
C ASP A 258 3.96 13.81 -5.58
N MET A 259 4.91 14.54 -6.17
CA MET A 259 5.59 14.14 -7.39
C MET A 259 6.64 13.06 -7.10
N PRO A 260 6.90 12.11 -8.03
CA PRO A 260 7.91 11.08 -7.82
C PRO A 260 9.31 11.66 -7.57
N TYR A 261 10.13 10.94 -6.82
CA TYR A 261 11.54 11.28 -6.63
C TYR A 261 12.40 10.43 -7.56
N VAL A 262 13.31 11.08 -8.29
CA VAL A 262 14.26 10.42 -9.17
C VAL A 262 15.34 9.77 -8.31
N ILE A 263 15.52 8.46 -8.50
CA ILE A 263 16.54 7.65 -7.84
C ILE A 263 17.61 7.32 -8.88
N LYS A 264 18.87 7.47 -8.48
CA LYS A 264 20.02 6.95 -9.22
C LYS A 264 20.48 5.65 -8.58
N VAL A 265 20.58 4.59 -9.38
CA VAL A 265 21.31 3.36 -9.04
C VAL A 265 22.78 3.54 -9.43
N ASN A 266 23.70 3.31 -8.49
CA ASN A 266 25.15 3.28 -8.72
C ASN A 266 25.62 1.89 -9.19
N GLN A 267 26.84 1.81 -9.75
CA GLN A 267 27.43 0.56 -10.27
C GLN A 267 27.69 -0.52 -9.20
N ASP A 268 27.80 -0.13 -7.93
CA ASP A 268 27.91 -0.99 -6.75
C ASP A 268 26.54 -1.42 -6.17
N GLY A 269 25.45 -0.88 -6.72
CA GLY A 269 24.08 -1.08 -6.26
C GLY A 269 23.55 -0.01 -5.29
N ASP A 270 24.35 0.98 -4.88
CA ASP A 270 23.85 2.01 -3.95
C ASP A 270 22.80 2.93 -4.60
N LEU A 271 21.87 3.45 -3.80
CA LEU A 271 20.77 4.31 -4.24
C LEU A 271 20.95 5.74 -3.77
N LEU A 272 20.90 6.70 -4.71
CA LEU A 272 20.97 8.13 -4.43
C LEU A 272 19.70 8.82 -4.92
N THR A 273 18.94 9.44 -4.01
CA THR A 273 17.87 10.37 -4.41
C THR A 273 18.47 11.61 -5.06
N LEU A 274 18.18 11.84 -6.34
CA LEU A 274 18.65 13.03 -7.08
C LEU A 274 17.75 14.24 -6.82
N GLY A 275 16.45 14.01 -6.60
CA GLY A 275 15.48 15.07 -6.30
C GLY A 275 14.07 14.73 -6.77
N ARG A 276 13.14 15.67 -6.55
CA ARG A 276 11.74 15.56 -6.97
C ARG A 276 11.61 15.81 -8.47
N LEU A 277 10.84 14.97 -9.17
CA LEU A 277 10.62 15.04 -10.61
C LEU A 277 9.86 16.32 -10.98
N GLN A 278 10.49 17.18 -11.78
CA GLN A 278 9.89 18.38 -12.34
C GLN A 278 9.66 18.22 -13.86
N PHE A 279 8.55 18.75 -14.36
CA PHE A 279 8.27 18.84 -15.80
C PHE A 279 8.53 20.27 -16.30
N SER A 280 9.11 20.41 -17.49
CA SER A 280 9.57 21.68 -18.07
C SER A 280 8.47 22.66 -18.53
N GLN A 281 7.19 22.33 -18.34
CA GLN A 281 6.05 23.12 -18.83
C GLN A 281 5.39 23.98 -17.74
N GLN A 282 4.80 25.11 -18.16
CA GLN A 282 4.31 26.22 -17.33
C GLN A 282 3.19 25.90 -16.30
N ARG A 283 2.73 24.64 -16.18
CA ARG A 283 1.79 24.19 -15.15
C ARG A 283 2.26 22.85 -14.58
N PRO A 284 3.09 22.85 -13.52
CA PRO A 284 3.52 21.61 -12.88
C PRO A 284 2.32 20.83 -12.30
N SER A 285 2.45 19.50 -12.32
CA SER A 285 1.72 18.65 -11.39
C SER A 285 2.18 18.97 -9.97
N ARG A 286 1.28 18.92 -8.99
CA ARG A 286 1.67 18.91 -7.57
C ARG A 286 1.91 17.49 -7.06
N ASN A 287 1.19 16.52 -7.63
CA ASN A 287 1.34 15.10 -7.37
C ASN A 287 1.09 14.25 -8.62
N MET A 288 1.44 12.97 -8.53
CA MET A 288 1.14 11.93 -9.48
C MET A 288 0.71 10.66 -8.73
N CYS A 289 -0.14 9.84 -9.33
CA CYS A 289 -0.50 8.54 -8.78
C CYS A 289 0.72 7.63 -8.52
N ALA A 290 0.64 6.78 -7.50
CA ALA A 290 1.68 5.79 -7.22
C ALA A 290 1.74 4.65 -8.26
N HIS A 291 0.66 4.44 -9.05
CA HIS A 291 0.53 3.36 -10.03
C HIS A 291 0.37 3.85 -11.47
N PRO A 292 1.36 4.56 -12.05
CA PRO A 292 1.33 4.89 -13.45
C PRO A 292 1.39 3.61 -14.30
N LYS A 293 0.60 3.55 -15.37
CA LYS A 293 0.58 2.41 -16.31
C LYS A 293 1.34 2.80 -17.56
N ILE A 294 2.31 2.00 -17.98
CA ILE A 294 3.10 2.24 -19.19
C ILE A 294 2.55 1.34 -20.30
N ASP A 295 2.16 1.93 -21.43
CA ASP A 295 1.74 1.17 -22.60
C ASP A 295 2.98 0.56 -23.32
N PRO A 296 3.10 -0.77 -23.44
CA PRO A 296 4.24 -1.41 -24.07
C PRO A 296 4.31 -1.16 -25.59
N ALA A 297 3.18 -0.83 -26.26
CA ALA A 297 3.15 -0.59 -27.69
C ALA A 297 3.60 0.82 -28.10
N THR A 298 3.44 1.82 -27.23
CA THR A 298 3.81 3.23 -27.51
C THR A 298 4.90 3.79 -26.62
N GLY A 299 5.19 3.12 -25.49
CA GLY A 299 6.06 3.64 -24.43
C GLY A 299 5.50 4.88 -23.72
N GLU A 300 4.22 5.22 -23.90
CA GLU A 300 3.59 6.32 -23.15
C GLU A 300 3.23 5.89 -21.73
N MET A 301 3.62 6.71 -20.74
CA MET A 301 3.18 6.55 -19.35
C MET A 301 1.87 7.30 -19.15
N TYR A 302 0.84 6.61 -18.66
CA TYR A 302 -0.42 7.16 -18.20
C TYR A 302 -0.41 7.32 -16.68
N ALA A 303 -0.92 8.45 -16.20
CA ALA A 303 -0.98 8.77 -14.78
C ALA A 303 -2.14 9.73 -14.46
N PHE A 304 -2.51 9.81 -13.18
CA PHE A 304 -3.48 10.79 -12.68
C PHE A 304 -2.87 11.71 -11.61
N SER A 305 -3.52 12.83 -11.34
CA SER A 305 -3.23 13.72 -10.21
C SER A 305 -4.49 14.03 -9.41
N PHE A 306 -4.33 14.15 -8.08
CA PHE A 306 -5.43 14.44 -7.16
C PHE A 306 -5.17 15.76 -6.41
N ARG A 307 -6.06 16.73 -6.63
CA ARG A 307 -5.92 18.15 -6.29
C ARG A 307 -7.16 18.64 -5.51
N PRO A 308 -7.34 18.26 -4.23
CA PRO A 308 -8.58 18.49 -3.46
C PRO A 308 -8.99 19.96 -3.29
N ALA A 309 -8.11 20.92 -3.57
CA ALA A 309 -8.40 22.36 -3.54
C ALA A 309 -9.04 22.90 -4.84
N LEU A 310 -9.30 22.07 -5.86
CA LEU A 310 -9.93 22.47 -7.12
C LEU A 310 -11.38 22.00 -7.23
N ARG A 311 -12.21 22.77 -7.95
CA ARG A 311 -13.62 22.44 -8.24
C ARG A 311 -13.79 21.05 -8.86
N HIS A 312 -12.84 20.63 -9.68
CA HIS A 312 -12.72 19.27 -10.19
C HIS A 312 -11.34 18.77 -9.74
N PRO A 313 -11.28 17.89 -8.72
CA PRO A 313 -10.02 17.58 -8.06
C PRO A 313 -9.23 16.47 -8.77
N PHE A 314 -9.81 15.77 -9.74
CA PHE A 314 -9.17 14.63 -10.41
C PHE A 314 -8.91 14.92 -11.89
N SER A 315 -7.71 14.60 -12.35
CA SER A 315 -7.30 14.71 -13.76
C SER A 315 -6.35 13.60 -14.13
N PHE A 316 -6.43 13.10 -15.37
CA PHE A 316 -5.42 12.23 -15.95
C PHE A 316 -4.57 12.95 -16.98
N PHE A 317 -3.38 12.42 -17.26
CA PHE A 317 -2.47 12.89 -18.28
C PHE A 317 -1.60 11.74 -18.76
N LYS A 318 -0.90 11.94 -19.88
CA LYS A 318 0.12 11.03 -20.36
C LYS A 318 1.48 11.72 -20.48
N ILE A 319 2.55 10.94 -20.48
CA ILE A 319 3.93 11.38 -20.68
C ILE A 319 4.49 10.54 -21.82
N SER A 320 4.99 11.20 -22.87
CA SER A 320 5.61 10.49 -24.00
C SER A 320 6.92 9.81 -23.59
N PRO A 321 7.44 8.84 -24.37
CA PRO A 321 8.75 8.21 -24.14
C PRO A 321 9.91 9.18 -23.95
N ASN A 322 9.78 10.42 -24.47
CA ASN A 322 10.77 11.49 -24.37
C ASN A 322 10.60 12.36 -23.10
N GLY A 323 9.64 12.05 -22.22
CA GLY A 323 9.35 12.83 -21.00
C GLY A 323 8.45 14.04 -21.21
N LEU A 324 7.82 14.20 -22.37
CA LEU A 324 6.91 15.31 -22.62
C LEU A 324 5.52 14.99 -22.06
N LYS A 325 5.16 15.65 -20.95
CA LYS A 325 3.82 15.58 -20.36
C LYS A 325 2.77 16.24 -21.28
N SER A 326 1.62 15.62 -21.43
CA SER A 326 0.42 16.17 -22.07
C SER A 326 -0.22 17.27 -21.22
N ARG A 327 -1.30 17.87 -21.76
CA ARG A 327 -2.29 18.56 -20.92
C ARG A 327 -2.98 17.56 -20.00
N GLU A 328 -3.48 18.05 -18.87
CA GLU A 328 -4.37 17.30 -17.99
C GLU A 328 -5.80 17.34 -18.51
N VAL A 329 -6.45 16.18 -18.53
CA VAL A 329 -7.87 16.00 -18.83
C VAL A 329 -8.58 15.72 -17.51
N THR A 330 -9.50 16.60 -17.14
CA THR A 330 -10.34 16.45 -15.94
C THR A 330 -11.21 15.20 -16.03
N ILE A 331 -11.50 14.55 -14.89
CA ILE A 331 -12.53 13.49 -14.81
C ILE A 331 -13.67 13.97 -13.91
N PRO A 332 -14.95 13.91 -14.36
CA PRO A 332 -16.07 14.49 -13.63
C PRO A 332 -16.63 13.50 -12.58
N LEU A 333 -15.85 13.20 -11.55
CA LEU A 333 -16.27 12.35 -10.43
C LEU A 333 -17.37 13.04 -9.60
N PRO A 334 -18.54 12.41 -9.38
CA PRO A 334 -19.65 13.03 -8.61
C PRO A 334 -19.40 13.17 -7.10
N SER A 335 -18.36 12.52 -6.58
CA SER A 335 -17.85 12.62 -5.22
C SER A 335 -16.34 12.85 -5.24
N ILE A 336 -15.71 12.99 -4.08
CA ILE A 336 -14.24 12.95 -3.95
C ILE A 336 -13.85 11.53 -3.49
N PRO A 337 -13.61 10.57 -4.41
CA PRO A 337 -13.16 9.24 -4.02
C PRO A 337 -11.70 9.23 -3.55
N PHE A 338 -11.32 8.14 -2.90
CA PHE A 338 -9.93 7.75 -2.67
C PHE A 338 -9.54 6.72 -3.74
N ILE A 339 -8.86 7.18 -4.79
CA ILE A 339 -8.40 6.36 -5.92
C ILE A 339 -6.89 6.17 -5.76
N HIS A 340 -6.49 4.94 -5.51
CA HIS A 340 -5.09 4.51 -5.34
C HIS A 340 -4.47 4.10 -6.69
N ASP A 341 -5.16 3.21 -7.41
CA ASP A 341 -4.77 2.68 -8.72
C ASP A 341 -5.90 2.81 -9.76
N PHE A 342 -5.59 2.56 -11.03
CA PHE A 342 -6.47 2.64 -12.19
C PHE A 342 -6.04 1.60 -13.26
N ALA A 343 -6.68 1.54 -14.43
CA ALA A 343 -6.24 0.68 -15.52
C ALA A 343 -6.24 1.38 -16.89
N ILE A 344 -5.59 0.75 -17.87
CA ILE A 344 -5.62 1.16 -19.29
C ILE A 344 -5.95 -0.04 -20.15
N THR A 345 -6.38 0.21 -21.39
CA THR A 345 -6.50 -0.77 -22.48
C THR A 345 -5.81 -0.24 -23.74
N GLU A 346 -5.95 -0.91 -24.88
CA GLU A 346 -5.51 -0.37 -26.18
C GLU A 346 -6.09 1.03 -26.44
N ASN A 347 -7.38 1.25 -26.20
CA ASN A 347 -8.09 2.50 -26.52
C ASN A 347 -8.54 3.36 -25.32
N PHE A 348 -8.59 2.82 -24.11
CA PHE A 348 -9.24 3.46 -22.96
C PHE A 348 -8.32 3.64 -21.73
N VAL A 349 -8.70 4.60 -20.88
CA VAL A 349 -8.29 4.71 -19.49
C VAL A 349 -9.51 4.41 -18.62
N ILE A 350 -9.32 3.64 -17.55
CA ILE A 350 -10.37 3.11 -16.68
C ILE A 350 -10.09 3.59 -15.26
N PHE A 351 -11.07 4.27 -14.64
CA PHE A 351 -10.94 4.79 -13.27
C PHE A 351 -12.07 4.28 -12.38
N PRO A 352 -11.78 3.80 -11.16
CA PRO A 352 -12.81 3.42 -10.21
C PRO A 352 -13.44 4.65 -9.53
N ASP A 353 -14.70 4.51 -9.12
CA ASP A 353 -15.41 5.42 -8.23
C ASP A 353 -16.06 4.58 -7.11
N ASN A 354 -15.17 3.97 -6.32
CA ASN A 354 -15.44 3.03 -5.23
C ASN A 354 -16.04 3.72 -3.97
N GLN A 355 -16.42 2.94 -2.95
CA GLN A 355 -17.02 3.46 -1.72
C GLN A 355 -16.03 4.20 -0.80
N PHE A 356 -14.73 4.18 -1.09
CA PHE A 356 -13.72 4.93 -0.33
C PHE A 356 -13.77 6.39 -0.74
N VAL A 357 -14.12 7.29 0.18
CA VAL A 357 -14.31 8.72 -0.12
C VAL A 357 -13.64 9.64 0.90
N ILE A 358 -13.18 10.77 0.41
CA ILE A 358 -12.55 11.83 1.18
C ILE A 358 -13.61 12.89 1.49
N ARG A 359 -13.89 13.11 2.77
CA ARG A 359 -14.82 14.13 3.28
C ARG A 359 -14.07 15.15 4.16
N PRO A 360 -13.36 16.15 3.59
CA PRO A 360 -12.43 17.01 4.34
C PRO A 360 -13.02 17.71 5.57
N LEU A 361 -14.33 18.03 5.57
CA LEU A 361 -15.00 18.67 6.70
C LEU A 361 -15.10 17.79 7.97
N LYS A 362 -14.85 16.48 7.88
CA LYS A 362 -14.70 15.60 9.05
C LYS A 362 -13.51 15.99 9.94
N PHE A 363 -12.40 16.43 9.33
CA PHE A 363 -11.21 16.85 10.07
C PHE A 363 -11.48 18.00 11.06
N LEU A 364 -12.41 18.91 10.74
CA LEU A 364 -12.84 20.00 11.64
C LEU A 364 -13.54 19.51 12.93
N ARG A 365 -13.85 18.22 13.03
CA ARG A 365 -14.41 17.55 14.21
C ARG A 365 -13.40 16.63 14.91
N GLY A 366 -12.16 16.57 14.42
CA GLY A 366 -11.17 15.57 14.84
C GLY A 366 -11.46 14.16 14.31
N GLU A 367 -12.33 14.01 13.30
CA GLU A 367 -12.64 12.75 12.64
C GLU A 367 -11.73 12.54 11.41
N MET A 368 -11.30 11.30 11.17
CA MET A 368 -10.57 10.88 9.96
C MET A 368 -11.31 11.32 8.68
N PRO A 369 -10.66 12.07 7.75
CA PRO A 369 -11.31 12.52 6.52
C PRO A 369 -11.57 11.42 5.48
N VAL A 370 -10.83 10.30 5.47
CA VAL A 370 -11.03 9.18 4.52
C VAL A 370 -11.93 8.12 5.15
N ILE A 371 -13.04 7.78 4.50
CA ILE A 371 -14.03 6.82 5.01
C ILE A 371 -14.50 5.85 3.93
N CYS A 372 -15.06 4.71 4.34
CA CYS A 372 -16.02 3.98 3.51
C CYS A 372 -17.40 4.65 3.62
N ASP A 373 -18.11 4.78 2.50
CA ASP A 373 -19.43 5.39 2.39
C ASP A 373 -20.44 4.37 1.86
N ASN A 374 -20.92 3.50 2.74
CA ASN A 374 -21.78 2.34 2.43
C ASN A 374 -23.10 2.69 1.71
N MET A 375 -23.46 3.96 1.61
CA MET A 375 -24.64 4.45 0.88
C MET A 375 -24.35 4.81 -0.59
N LYS A 376 -23.09 4.76 -1.01
CA LYS A 376 -22.63 5.03 -2.38
C LYS A 376 -22.57 3.72 -3.17
N THR A 377 -23.19 3.67 -4.35
CA THR A 377 -22.96 2.58 -5.32
C THR A 377 -21.56 2.74 -5.93
N SER A 378 -20.79 1.65 -5.96
CA SER A 378 -19.51 1.62 -6.68
C SER A 378 -19.73 1.70 -8.19
N ARG A 379 -18.82 2.40 -8.88
CA ARG A 379 -18.88 2.60 -10.33
C ARG A 379 -17.50 2.49 -10.98
N ILE A 380 -17.51 2.28 -12.29
CA ILE A 380 -16.32 2.35 -13.14
C ILE A 380 -16.54 3.40 -14.23
N CYS A 381 -15.55 4.27 -14.39
CA CYS A 381 -15.45 5.29 -15.43
C CYS A 381 -14.56 4.77 -16.57
N ILE A 382 -15.03 4.83 -17.80
CA ILE A 382 -14.23 4.55 -19.00
C ILE A 382 -14.15 5.83 -19.84
N MET A 383 -12.94 6.26 -20.19
CA MET A 383 -12.68 7.38 -21.11
C MET A 383 -11.68 6.96 -22.19
N ARG A 384 -11.74 7.58 -23.37
CA ARG A 384 -10.69 7.37 -24.40
C ARG A 384 -9.34 7.83 -23.87
N ARG A 385 -8.30 6.99 -23.98
CA ARG A 385 -6.94 7.30 -23.50
C ARG A 385 -6.29 8.50 -24.19
N ASN A 386 -6.77 8.82 -25.40
CA ASN A 386 -6.33 9.96 -26.21
C ASN A 386 -7.32 11.13 -26.16
N ALA A 387 -8.25 11.14 -25.20
CA ALA A 387 -9.17 12.27 -25.00
C ALA A 387 -8.42 13.59 -24.80
N THR A 388 -9.02 14.68 -25.26
CA THR A 388 -8.44 16.04 -25.17
C THR A 388 -9.33 17.03 -24.42
N ASN A 389 -10.62 16.73 -24.29
CA ASN A 389 -11.62 17.50 -23.56
C ASN A 389 -12.64 16.55 -22.91
N GLN A 390 -13.89 17.00 -22.72
CA GLN A 390 -15.03 16.19 -22.26
C GLN A 390 -16.20 16.40 -23.23
N GLU A 391 -15.99 16.18 -24.53
CA GLU A 391 -17.00 16.46 -25.57
C GLU A 391 -17.07 15.32 -26.59
N GLY A 392 -18.26 15.05 -27.14
CA GLY A 392 -18.45 14.02 -28.18
C GLY A 392 -17.95 12.64 -27.74
N SER A 393 -16.99 12.07 -28.49
CA SER A 393 -16.41 10.75 -28.20
C SER A 393 -15.47 10.72 -26.99
N ASP A 394 -15.09 11.88 -26.45
CA ASP A 394 -14.19 12.01 -25.30
C ASP A 394 -14.98 12.06 -23.97
N MET A 395 -16.31 11.99 -24.04
CA MET A 395 -17.19 11.90 -22.88
C MET A 395 -16.94 10.62 -22.06
N PRO A 396 -16.90 10.70 -20.71
CA PRO A 396 -16.78 9.51 -19.88
C PRO A 396 -18.06 8.66 -19.88
N LEU A 397 -17.89 7.36 -20.08
CA LEU A 397 -18.92 6.35 -19.87
C LEU A 397 -18.87 5.88 -18.40
N TRP A 398 -20.03 5.71 -17.78
CA TRP A 398 -20.15 5.30 -16.38
C TRP A 398 -20.95 4.02 -16.25
N PHE A 399 -20.35 3.02 -15.64
CA PHE A 399 -20.95 1.73 -15.35
C PHE A 399 -21.22 1.64 -13.84
N GLU A 400 -22.43 1.23 -13.46
CA GLU A 400 -22.69 0.83 -12.07
C GLU A 400 -22.19 -0.60 -11.86
N VAL A 401 -21.37 -0.80 -10.82
CA VAL A 401 -20.66 -2.05 -10.57
C VAL A 401 -20.67 -2.26 -9.06
N ASP A 402 -21.84 -2.67 -8.54
CA ASP A 402 -22.09 -2.71 -7.10
C ASP A 402 -21.13 -3.66 -6.36
N GLY A 403 -20.76 -3.30 -5.13
CA GLY A 403 -19.76 -4.00 -4.34
C GLY A 403 -18.30 -3.91 -4.84
N CYS A 404 -18.02 -3.37 -6.03
CA CYS A 404 -16.65 -3.23 -6.54
C CYS A 404 -15.85 -2.19 -5.75
N ASN A 405 -15.10 -2.66 -4.75
CA ASN A 405 -14.16 -1.87 -3.96
C ASN A 405 -12.80 -2.57 -4.02
N SER A 406 -11.77 -1.89 -4.53
CA SER A 406 -10.44 -2.46 -4.70
C SER A 406 -9.36 -1.41 -4.47
N TYR A 407 -8.17 -1.86 -4.08
CA TYR A 407 -6.96 -1.04 -4.06
C TYR A 407 -6.31 -1.02 -5.44
N HIS A 408 -5.85 -2.18 -5.90
CA HIS A 408 -5.09 -2.33 -7.14
C HIS A 408 -5.97 -2.81 -8.29
N TYR A 409 -5.64 -2.42 -9.51
CA TYR A 409 -6.31 -2.85 -10.74
C TYR A 409 -5.25 -3.46 -11.65
N LEU A 410 -5.22 -4.80 -11.70
CA LEU A 410 -4.10 -5.57 -12.25
C LEU A 410 -3.86 -5.22 -13.71
N ASN A 411 -4.83 -5.50 -14.56
CA ASN A 411 -4.78 -5.23 -15.99
C ASN A 411 -6.20 -5.17 -16.56
N ALA A 412 -6.35 -4.59 -17.76
CA ALA A 412 -7.60 -4.55 -18.51
C ALA A 412 -7.35 -4.68 -20.01
N TRP A 413 -8.36 -5.12 -20.76
CA TRP A 413 -8.31 -5.24 -22.21
C TRP A 413 -9.70 -5.15 -22.85
N GLU A 414 -9.75 -5.12 -24.18
CA GLU A 414 -10.98 -5.07 -24.98
C GLU A 414 -11.27 -6.45 -25.60
N GLU A 415 -12.51 -6.95 -25.47
CA GLU A 415 -13.02 -8.17 -26.10
C GLU A 415 -14.26 -7.84 -26.94
N GLY A 416 -14.05 -7.34 -28.16
CA GLY A 416 -15.13 -6.93 -29.08
C GLY A 416 -15.78 -5.63 -28.64
N GLU A 417 -17.00 -5.71 -28.09
CA GLU A 417 -17.73 -4.57 -27.52
C GLU A 417 -17.69 -4.56 -25.97
N GLU A 418 -16.99 -5.51 -25.34
CA GLU A 418 -16.78 -5.53 -23.89
C GLU A 418 -15.38 -5.01 -23.51
N VAL A 419 -15.28 -4.31 -22.38
CA VAL A 419 -14.02 -4.08 -21.66
C VAL A 419 -13.94 -5.05 -20.49
N VAL A 420 -12.84 -5.79 -20.41
CA VAL A 420 -12.54 -6.74 -19.33
C VAL A 420 -11.54 -6.11 -18.37
N LEU A 421 -11.78 -6.21 -17.07
CA LEU A 421 -10.93 -5.68 -16.01
C LEU A 421 -10.70 -6.75 -14.94
N ILE A 422 -9.44 -6.98 -14.56
CA ILE A 422 -9.05 -7.93 -13.51
C ILE A 422 -8.66 -7.17 -12.24
N THR A 423 -9.32 -7.47 -11.13
CA THR A 423 -9.10 -6.79 -9.85
C THR A 423 -9.46 -7.67 -8.64
N PRO A 424 -8.68 -7.66 -7.54
CA PRO A 424 -9.12 -8.18 -6.26
C PRO A 424 -10.16 -7.26 -5.62
N ILE A 425 -11.34 -7.79 -5.29
CA ILE A 425 -12.42 -7.04 -4.63
C ILE A 425 -12.31 -7.24 -3.11
N LEU A 426 -12.18 -6.13 -2.39
CA LEU A 426 -12.03 -6.05 -0.94
C LEU A 426 -13.39 -6.12 -0.25
N SER A 427 -13.54 -7.05 0.69
CA SER A 427 -14.78 -7.25 1.46
C SER A 427 -14.47 -7.65 2.92
N PRO A 428 -15.14 -7.09 3.93
CA PRO A 428 -16.07 -5.95 3.85
C PRO A 428 -15.30 -4.63 3.61
N PRO A 429 -15.83 -3.69 2.81
CA PRO A 429 -15.10 -2.50 2.38
C PRO A 429 -14.70 -1.58 3.55
N GLU A 430 -15.40 -1.61 4.68
CA GLU A 430 -15.06 -0.81 5.86
C GLU A 430 -13.70 -1.17 6.48
N CYS A 431 -13.18 -2.38 6.23
CA CYS A 431 -11.91 -2.85 6.77
C CYS A 431 -10.67 -2.37 6.00
N PHE A 432 -10.81 -1.54 4.96
CA PHE A 432 -9.69 -1.09 4.12
C PHE A 432 -8.49 -0.50 4.90
N LEU A 433 -8.73 0.27 5.97
CA LEU A 433 -7.68 0.82 6.85
C LEU A 433 -7.49 0.05 8.18
N ASP A 434 -8.00 -1.18 8.30
CA ASP A 434 -7.92 -2.00 9.52
C ASP A 434 -6.84 -3.07 9.42
N ILE A 435 -5.58 -2.61 9.34
CA ILE A 435 -4.35 -3.43 9.37
C ILE A 435 -3.91 -3.67 10.84
N PRO A 436 -3.32 -4.83 11.23
CA PRO A 436 -3.21 -6.09 10.50
C PRO A 436 -4.58 -6.66 10.14
N ALA A 437 -4.72 -7.10 8.89
CA ALA A 437 -6.00 -7.24 8.19
C ALA A 437 -6.82 -8.50 8.56
N SER A 438 -7.03 -8.72 9.86
CA SER A 438 -7.65 -9.90 10.48
C SER A 438 -9.11 -10.19 10.10
N GLN A 439 -9.79 -9.28 9.40
CA GLN A 439 -11.19 -9.42 8.96
C GLN A 439 -11.40 -9.09 7.47
N MET A 440 -10.32 -8.81 6.74
CA MET A 440 -10.37 -8.44 5.32
C MET A 440 -10.28 -9.68 4.43
N ASN A 441 -11.07 -9.72 3.36
CA ASN A 441 -10.96 -10.66 2.25
C ASN A 441 -10.65 -9.86 0.97
N CYS A 442 -9.78 -10.40 0.09
CA CYS A 442 -9.49 -9.84 -1.23
C CYS A 442 -9.78 -10.92 -2.28
N GLN A 443 -10.96 -10.86 -2.90
CA GLN A 443 -11.44 -11.89 -3.82
C GLN A 443 -11.13 -11.50 -5.27
N LEU A 444 -10.17 -12.21 -5.89
CA LEU A 444 -9.81 -12.00 -7.28
C LEU A 444 -11.02 -12.18 -8.20
N SER A 445 -11.32 -11.12 -8.96
CA SER A 445 -12.52 -11.03 -9.79
C SER A 445 -12.23 -10.47 -11.18
N MET A 446 -13.01 -10.93 -12.15
CA MET A 446 -13.10 -10.44 -13.52
C MET A 446 -14.39 -9.64 -13.66
N ILE A 447 -14.26 -8.38 -14.05
CA ILE A 447 -15.37 -7.48 -14.33
C ILE A 447 -15.46 -7.31 -15.85
N ARG A 448 -16.67 -7.37 -16.39
CA ARG A 448 -16.96 -7.08 -17.81
C ARG A 448 -17.94 -5.92 -17.92
N LEU A 449 -17.65 -5.01 -18.84
CA LEU A 449 -18.36 -3.75 -19.04
C LEU A 449 -18.72 -3.61 -20.52
N ASN A 450 -20.00 -3.67 -20.86
CA ASN A 450 -20.46 -3.72 -22.24
C ASN A 450 -20.67 -2.30 -22.81
N LEU A 451 -19.87 -1.92 -23.81
CA LEU A 451 -19.87 -0.57 -24.37
C LEU A 451 -21.11 -0.26 -25.24
N ALA A 452 -21.88 -1.27 -25.66
CA ALA A 452 -23.04 -1.12 -26.54
C ALA A 452 -24.36 -0.92 -25.78
N ASP A 453 -24.58 -1.62 -24.67
CA ASP A 453 -25.80 -1.50 -23.84
C ASP A 453 -25.60 -0.86 -22.46
N GLY A 454 -24.35 -0.66 -22.03
CA GLY A 454 -24.01 -0.05 -20.73
C GLY A 454 -24.10 -1.01 -19.54
N SER A 455 -24.31 -2.32 -19.77
CA SER A 455 -24.39 -3.32 -18.70
C SER A 455 -23.01 -3.67 -18.12
N SER A 456 -23.02 -4.25 -16.92
CA SER A 456 -21.85 -4.72 -16.20
C SER A 456 -22.08 -6.12 -15.61
N SER A 457 -20.99 -6.86 -15.40
CA SER A 457 -21.03 -8.11 -14.63
C SER A 457 -19.72 -8.34 -13.87
N ILE A 458 -19.80 -9.09 -12.77
CA ILE A 458 -18.66 -9.48 -11.93
C ILE A 458 -18.64 -11.01 -11.81
N ARG A 459 -17.50 -11.63 -12.12
CA ARG A 459 -17.22 -13.06 -11.89
C ARG A 459 -16.01 -13.19 -10.97
N SER A 460 -16.19 -13.72 -9.77
CA SER A 460 -15.04 -14.19 -8.97
C SER A 460 -14.33 -15.32 -9.71
N LEU A 461 -12.99 -15.28 -9.70
CA LEU A 461 -12.14 -16.28 -10.33
C LEU A 461 -11.63 -17.32 -9.32
N CYS A 462 -11.11 -16.85 -8.18
CA CYS A 462 -10.51 -17.66 -7.11
C CYS A 462 -11.26 -17.47 -5.78
N GLN A 463 -11.17 -18.44 -4.86
CA GLN A 463 -11.74 -18.33 -3.50
C GLN A 463 -10.71 -17.85 -2.47
N GLU A 464 -9.42 -18.06 -2.76
CA GLU A 464 -8.30 -17.60 -1.96
C GLU A 464 -8.25 -16.08 -1.87
N ASN A 465 -7.82 -15.57 -0.71
CA ASN A 465 -7.38 -14.18 -0.57
C ASN A 465 -6.14 -13.95 -1.44
N LEU A 466 -6.30 -13.18 -2.51
CA LEU A 466 -5.25 -12.82 -3.46
C LEU A 466 -5.19 -11.31 -3.60
N GLU A 467 -4.01 -10.73 -3.42
CA GLU A 467 -3.75 -9.29 -3.49
C GLU A 467 -2.33 -9.04 -4.03
N PHE A 468 -1.91 -7.79 -4.28
CA PHE A 468 -0.58 -7.46 -4.83
C PHE A 468 -0.20 -8.33 -6.05
N GLY A 469 -1.00 -8.21 -7.10
CA GLY A 469 -0.83 -8.99 -8.32
C GLY A 469 0.19 -8.38 -9.29
N THR A 470 1.03 -9.23 -9.88
CA THR A 470 1.96 -8.93 -10.97
C THR A 470 1.68 -9.82 -12.18
N PHE A 471 2.19 -9.45 -13.35
CA PHE A 471 2.04 -10.17 -14.61
C PHE A 471 3.16 -9.75 -15.57
N ASN A 472 3.21 -10.35 -16.76
CA ASN A 472 4.16 -9.91 -17.79
C ASN A 472 3.78 -8.51 -18.32
N LEU A 473 4.49 -7.48 -17.87
CA LEU A 473 4.15 -6.07 -18.17
C LEU A 473 4.15 -5.72 -19.67
N ASN A 474 4.73 -6.56 -20.54
CA ASN A 474 4.61 -6.44 -22.00
C ASN A 474 3.15 -6.61 -22.50
N TYR A 475 2.23 -7.05 -21.64
CA TYR A 475 0.80 -7.21 -21.91
C TYR A 475 -0.06 -6.13 -21.20
N THR A 476 0.53 -5.04 -20.68
CA THR A 476 -0.23 -3.98 -20.02
C THR A 476 -1.19 -3.31 -21.00
N GLY A 477 -2.49 -3.31 -20.68
CA GLY A 477 -3.57 -2.86 -21.57
C GLY A 477 -4.00 -3.87 -22.65
N GLN A 478 -3.44 -5.07 -22.65
CA GLN A 478 -3.71 -6.15 -23.60
C GLN A 478 -4.19 -7.41 -22.87
N LYS A 479 -4.79 -8.34 -23.63
CA LYS A 479 -5.22 -9.62 -23.06
C LYS A 479 -4.00 -10.45 -22.64
N MET A 480 -4.04 -10.93 -21.40
CA MET A 480 -3.04 -11.81 -20.80
C MET A 480 -3.74 -13.04 -20.21
N ARG A 481 -3.01 -14.14 -20.05
CA ARG A 481 -3.50 -15.38 -19.44
C ARG A 481 -2.99 -15.58 -18.01
N PHE A 482 -1.75 -15.22 -17.71
CA PHE A 482 -1.08 -15.57 -16.46
C PHE A 482 -0.79 -14.35 -15.58
N ALA A 483 -1.13 -14.49 -14.30
CA ALA A 483 -0.84 -13.51 -13.26
C ALA A 483 -0.28 -14.21 -12.01
N TYR A 484 0.48 -13.48 -11.19
CA TYR A 484 1.07 -13.97 -9.95
C TYR A 484 0.66 -13.07 -8.80
N PHE A 485 0.12 -13.64 -7.73
CA PHE A 485 -0.50 -12.90 -6.63
C PHE A 485 0.13 -13.27 -5.28
N ALA A 486 0.20 -12.30 -4.39
CA ALA A 486 0.44 -12.55 -2.98
C ALA A 486 -0.77 -13.24 -2.34
N ILE A 487 -0.53 -14.29 -1.54
CA ILE A 487 -1.59 -15.07 -0.88
C ILE A 487 -1.77 -14.60 0.56
N GLY A 488 -3.03 -14.34 0.95
CA GLY A 488 -3.40 -13.90 2.29
C GLY A 488 -3.74 -12.41 2.34
N CYS A 489 -3.85 -11.87 3.55
CA CYS A 489 -4.27 -10.49 3.77
C CYS A 489 -3.06 -9.62 4.06
N TYR A 490 -2.93 -8.50 3.33
CA TYR A 490 -1.78 -7.60 3.46
C TYR A 490 -1.63 -7.06 4.90
N PRO A 491 -0.40 -6.97 5.46
CA PRO A 491 0.90 -7.32 4.86
C PRO A 491 1.40 -8.73 5.16
N GLU A 492 0.64 -9.56 5.88
CA GLU A 492 1.11 -10.85 6.41
C GLU A 492 1.03 -11.98 5.35
N ILE A 493 1.53 -11.69 4.15
CA ILE A 493 1.49 -12.54 2.95
C ILE A 493 2.16 -13.90 3.23
N THR A 494 1.45 -15.00 2.98
CA THR A 494 1.87 -16.37 3.34
C THR A 494 2.44 -17.20 2.18
N GLY A 495 2.31 -16.71 0.94
CA GLY A 495 2.83 -17.38 -0.24
C GLY A 495 2.59 -16.61 -1.54
N VAL A 496 2.91 -17.25 -2.67
CA VAL A 496 2.61 -16.76 -4.03
C VAL A 496 1.76 -17.79 -4.78
N ALA A 497 0.73 -17.32 -5.49
CA ALA A 497 -0.09 -18.13 -6.41
C ALA A 497 0.13 -17.69 -7.85
N LYS A 498 0.20 -18.63 -8.80
CA LYS A 498 0.03 -18.38 -10.23
C LYS A 498 -1.42 -18.66 -10.61
N VAL A 499 -2.05 -17.68 -11.24
CA VAL A 499 -3.42 -17.74 -11.75
C VAL A 499 -3.42 -17.90 -13.26
N ASP A 500 -4.30 -18.75 -13.77
CA ASP A 500 -4.62 -18.88 -15.20
C ASP A 500 -6.03 -18.30 -15.44
N LEU A 501 -6.10 -17.14 -16.08
CA LEU A 501 -7.33 -16.37 -16.30
C LEU A 501 -8.26 -16.98 -17.36
N GLU A 502 -7.75 -17.92 -18.17
CA GLU A 502 -8.52 -18.66 -19.18
C GLU A 502 -8.96 -20.06 -18.69
N SER A 503 -8.54 -20.47 -17.50
CA SER A 503 -8.91 -21.76 -16.90
C SER A 503 -10.37 -21.76 -16.40
N GLU A 504 -11.17 -22.70 -16.88
CA GLU A 504 -12.54 -22.92 -16.38
C GLU A 504 -12.58 -23.86 -15.16
N ASP A 505 -11.63 -24.81 -15.05
CA ASP A 505 -11.61 -25.84 -14.00
C ASP A 505 -10.91 -25.39 -12.70
N MET A 506 -9.73 -24.74 -12.80
CA MET A 506 -8.95 -24.30 -11.63
C MET A 506 -8.25 -22.96 -11.89
N CYS A 507 -8.66 -21.93 -11.14
CA CYS A 507 -8.09 -20.58 -11.22
C CYS A 507 -6.60 -20.54 -10.82
N ILE A 508 -6.21 -21.22 -9.73
CA ILE A 508 -4.80 -21.34 -9.32
C ILE A 508 -4.17 -22.57 -9.99
N VAL A 509 -3.09 -22.36 -10.75
CA VAL A 509 -2.37 -23.41 -11.50
C VAL A 509 -0.97 -23.71 -10.95
N ALA A 510 -0.41 -22.83 -10.10
CA ALA A 510 0.78 -23.12 -9.30
C ALA A 510 0.75 -22.35 -7.97
N ARG A 511 1.41 -22.87 -6.93
CA ARG A 511 1.44 -22.25 -5.59
C ARG A 511 2.76 -22.53 -4.87
N ARG A 512 3.26 -21.51 -4.17
CA ARG A 512 4.39 -21.58 -3.23
C ARG A 512 4.01 -20.94 -1.90
N ASP A 513 3.78 -21.77 -0.88
CA ASP A 513 3.69 -21.31 0.51
C ASP A 513 5.11 -21.11 1.09
N PHE A 514 5.30 -20.06 1.91
CA PHE A 514 6.60 -19.77 2.51
C PHE A 514 6.91 -20.60 3.76
N GLY A 515 5.89 -21.18 4.39
CA GLY A 515 6.00 -21.94 5.63
C GLY A 515 5.42 -21.20 6.83
N ARG A 516 5.71 -21.71 8.03
CA ARG A 516 5.24 -21.10 9.28
C ARG A 516 6.08 -19.87 9.62
N ASP A 517 5.43 -18.83 10.13
CA ASP A 517 6.07 -17.60 10.66
C ASP A 517 6.97 -16.87 9.61
N CYS A 518 6.82 -17.23 8.33
CA CYS A 518 7.54 -16.70 7.18
C CYS A 518 6.58 -15.90 6.30
N HIS A 519 6.82 -14.59 6.16
CA HIS A 519 5.90 -13.69 5.46
C HIS A 519 6.58 -12.95 4.31
N GLY A 520 5.88 -12.83 3.19
CA GLY A 520 6.37 -12.21 1.95
C GLY A 520 6.10 -10.71 1.82
N ASN A 521 6.29 -10.23 0.61
CA ASN A 521 5.87 -8.92 0.09
C ASN A 521 5.24 -9.17 -1.30
N GLU A 522 4.98 -8.13 -2.09
CA GLU A 522 4.57 -8.26 -3.48
C GLU A 522 5.50 -9.21 -4.28
N PRO A 523 4.95 -10.22 -5.00
CA PRO A 523 5.69 -10.93 -6.04
C PRO A 523 5.88 -10.03 -7.27
N PHE A 524 7.05 -10.07 -7.92
CA PHE A 524 7.30 -9.35 -9.16
C PHE A 524 7.77 -10.30 -10.27
N PHE A 525 7.09 -10.29 -11.42
CA PHE A 525 7.45 -11.12 -12.57
C PHE A 525 8.51 -10.42 -13.44
N VAL A 526 9.53 -11.18 -13.86
CA VAL A 526 10.56 -10.76 -14.81
C VAL A 526 10.61 -11.76 -15.97
N PRO A 527 10.33 -11.36 -17.22
CA PRO A 527 10.49 -12.25 -18.37
C PRO A 527 11.98 -12.60 -18.56
N LYS A 528 12.28 -13.80 -19.06
CA LYS A 528 13.67 -14.17 -19.38
C LYS A 528 14.20 -13.27 -20.48
N SER A 529 15.37 -12.66 -20.25
CA SER A 529 16.06 -11.93 -21.31
C SER A 529 16.66 -12.92 -22.28
N LYS A 530 16.28 -12.85 -23.57
CA LYS A 530 16.98 -13.62 -24.60
C LYS A 530 18.40 -13.06 -24.70
N ILE A 531 19.39 -13.92 -24.46
CA ILE A 531 20.82 -13.62 -24.72
C ILE A 531 21.03 -13.60 -26.25
N GLN A 532 20.47 -12.58 -26.90
CA GLN A 532 20.84 -12.18 -28.24
C GLN A 532 22.16 -11.40 -28.16
N ASN A 533 23.01 -11.52 -29.18
CA ASN A 533 24.34 -10.91 -29.16
C ASN A 533 24.24 -9.38 -29.09
N VAL A 534 24.75 -8.81 -28.00
CA VAL A 534 24.98 -7.39 -27.69
C VAL A 534 24.66 -6.43 -28.86
N ASN A 535 23.40 -6.01 -28.96
CA ASN A 535 22.90 -4.75 -29.50
C ASN A 535 21.35 -4.77 -29.42
N ASN A 536 20.77 -3.72 -28.84
CA ASN A 536 19.33 -3.41 -28.81
C ASN A 536 18.40 -4.30 -27.95
N ALA A 537 18.46 -4.12 -26.62
CA ALA A 537 17.22 -4.00 -25.84
C ALA A 537 16.93 -2.50 -25.56
N TYR A 538 15.65 -2.13 -25.40
CA TYR A 538 15.16 -0.75 -25.13
C TYR A 538 15.48 0.36 -26.15
N THR A 539 16.03 0.07 -27.32
CA THR A 539 16.31 1.07 -28.38
C THR A 539 15.42 0.97 -29.63
N ASN A 540 14.73 -0.15 -29.86
CA ASN A 540 13.93 -0.39 -31.06
C ASN A 540 12.50 0.18 -30.97
N VAL A 541 12.36 1.51 -30.93
CA VAL A 541 11.08 2.21 -31.20
C VAL A 541 10.70 2.16 -32.71
N ASN A 542 11.51 1.48 -33.53
CA ASN A 542 11.39 1.44 -34.99
C ASN A 542 11.16 0.04 -35.59
N ASP A 543 11.07 -1.04 -34.80
CA ASP A 543 10.92 -2.41 -35.33
C ASP A 543 9.46 -2.84 -35.56
N HIS A 544 8.58 -1.88 -35.87
CA HIS A 544 7.19 -2.14 -36.28
C HIS A 544 7.08 -2.61 -37.76
N GLN A 545 8.14 -3.18 -38.33
CA GLN A 545 8.14 -3.71 -39.70
C GLN A 545 8.44 -5.22 -39.82
N THR A 546 8.78 -5.91 -38.73
CA THR A 546 8.85 -7.38 -38.75
C THR A 546 7.75 -7.98 -37.87
N GLY A 547 6.79 -8.68 -38.51
CA GLY A 547 5.74 -9.44 -37.82
C GLY A 547 6.24 -10.75 -37.19
N LEU A 548 7.45 -10.72 -36.62
CA LEU A 548 8.04 -11.85 -35.91
C LEU A 548 7.34 -12.00 -34.57
N LYS A 549 6.38 -12.93 -34.51
CA LYS A 549 5.89 -13.45 -33.23
C LYS A 549 7.08 -13.98 -32.46
N ASP A 550 7.39 -13.37 -31.33
CA ASP A 550 8.49 -13.83 -30.51
C ASP A 550 8.05 -15.12 -29.79
N ASP A 551 8.69 -16.25 -30.09
CA ASP A 551 8.22 -17.61 -29.75
C ASP A 551 8.38 -18.00 -28.26
N THR A 552 8.52 -16.97 -27.41
CA THR A 552 8.53 -17.04 -25.95
C THR A 552 7.10 -17.05 -25.42
N LYS A 553 6.82 -17.95 -24.48
CA LYS A 553 5.54 -17.96 -23.77
C LYS A 553 5.42 -16.74 -22.87
N GLU A 554 4.18 -16.29 -22.66
CA GLU A 554 3.83 -15.17 -21.77
C GLU A 554 4.44 -15.32 -20.36
N ASP A 555 4.53 -16.55 -19.86
CA ASP A 555 5.03 -16.91 -18.53
C ASP A 555 6.51 -17.34 -18.50
N ASP A 556 7.26 -17.20 -19.59
CA ASP A 556 8.68 -17.58 -19.64
C ASP A 556 9.55 -16.55 -18.90
N GLY A 557 9.72 -16.76 -17.61
CA GLY A 557 10.35 -15.79 -16.72
C GLY A 557 10.65 -16.34 -15.32
N TYR A 558 10.84 -15.43 -14.39
CA TYR A 558 11.02 -15.68 -12.96
C TYR A 558 10.05 -14.83 -12.14
N VAL A 559 9.69 -15.30 -10.96
CA VAL A 559 8.97 -14.51 -9.95
C VAL A 559 9.90 -14.24 -8.77
N LEU A 560 10.12 -12.96 -8.49
CA LEU A 560 10.90 -12.48 -7.35
C LEU A 560 9.98 -12.16 -6.18
N CYS A 561 10.35 -12.55 -4.95
CA CYS A 561 9.63 -12.13 -3.75
C CYS A 561 10.57 -12.00 -2.54
N LEU A 562 10.45 -10.90 -1.79
CA LEU A 562 11.15 -10.71 -0.51
C LEU A 562 10.37 -11.38 0.62
N VAL A 563 11.00 -12.34 1.29
CA VAL A 563 10.42 -13.08 2.42
C VAL A 563 11.22 -12.81 3.70
N HIS A 564 10.52 -12.67 4.82
CA HIS A 564 11.09 -12.58 6.16
C HIS A 564 10.59 -13.73 7.04
N ASP A 565 11.52 -14.48 7.60
CA ASP A 565 11.28 -15.49 8.63
C ASP A 565 11.35 -14.81 10.00
N GLN A 566 10.20 -14.68 10.67
CA GLN A 566 10.09 -14.07 11.99
C GLN A 566 10.71 -14.95 13.09
N SER A 567 10.87 -16.27 12.86
CA SER A 567 11.40 -17.22 13.85
C SER A 567 12.93 -17.17 13.94
N THR A 568 13.63 -16.91 12.82
CA THR A 568 15.10 -16.73 12.79
C THR A 568 15.53 -15.26 12.70
N GLY A 569 14.61 -14.35 12.34
CA GLY A 569 14.91 -12.94 12.09
C GLY A 569 15.51 -12.67 10.71
N VAL A 570 15.69 -13.69 9.87
CA VAL A 570 16.35 -13.60 8.56
C VAL A 570 15.40 -13.05 7.49
N SER A 571 15.93 -12.33 6.51
CA SER A 571 15.22 -11.98 5.28
C SER A 571 15.96 -12.52 4.06
N SER A 572 15.22 -12.95 3.05
CA SER A 572 15.77 -13.49 1.80
C SER A 572 14.99 -12.99 0.59
N LEU A 573 15.67 -12.87 -0.55
CA LEU A 573 15.02 -12.77 -1.86
C LEU A 573 14.88 -14.18 -2.45
N LEU A 574 13.64 -14.62 -2.70
CA LEU A 574 13.36 -15.84 -3.44
C LEU A 574 13.24 -15.50 -4.93
N ILE A 575 13.84 -16.35 -5.78
CA ILE A 575 13.69 -16.33 -7.23
C ILE A 575 13.08 -17.67 -7.61
N MET A 576 11.89 -17.65 -8.19
CA MET A 576 11.08 -18.83 -8.50
C MET A 576 10.91 -18.97 -10.01
N ASP A 577 10.92 -20.20 -10.54
CA ASP A 577 10.56 -20.48 -11.93
C ASP A 577 9.07 -20.19 -12.14
N ALA A 578 8.76 -19.23 -13.02
CA ALA A 578 7.40 -18.80 -13.31
C ALA A 578 6.57 -19.86 -14.06
N GLN A 579 7.21 -20.85 -14.70
CA GLN A 579 6.55 -21.96 -15.40
C GLN A 579 6.37 -23.21 -14.52
N SER A 580 7.03 -23.29 -13.36
CA SER A 580 6.90 -24.45 -12.46
C SER A 580 5.49 -24.57 -11.87
N PRO A 581 4.88 -25.79 -11.82
CA PRO A 581 3.60 -26.04 -11.16
C PRO A 581 3.64 -25.87 -9.63
N CYS A 582 4.84 -25.70 -9.05
CA CYS A 582 5.05 -25.45 -7.62
C CYS A 582 5.78 -24.12 -7.35
N LEU A 583 5.98 -23.29 -8.38
CA LEU A 583 6.82 -22.08 -8.35
C LEU A 583 8.17 -22.36 -7.66
N ASP A 584 8.89 -23.36 -8.19
CA ASP A 584 10.12 -23.88 -7.60
C ASP A 584 11.20 -22.79 -7.46
N VAL A 585 11.80 -22.72 -6.27
CA VAL A 585 12.84 -21.74 -5.94
C VAL A 585 14.16 -22.14 -6.62
N VAL A 586 14.45 -21.52 -7.77
CA VAL A 586 15.70 -21.73 -8.52
C VAL A 586 16.90 -21.04 -7.88
N ALA A 587 16.67 -19.99 -7.09
CA ALA A 587 17.68 -19.38 -6.21
C ALA A 587 17.05 -18.75 -4.96
N SER A 588 17.76 -18.85 -3.83
CA SER A 588 17.44 -18.13 -2.59
C SER A 588 18.65 -17.34 -2.13
N ILE A 589 18.47 -16.03 -1.94
CA ILE A 589 19.54 -15.08 -1.60
C ILE A 589 19.28 -14.56 -0.18
N GLN A 590 20.12 -14.94 0.78
CA GLN A 590 20.04 -14.42 2.14
C GLN A 590 20.58 -13.00 2.21
N LEU A 591 19.80 -12.09 2.80
CA LEU A 591 20.12 -10.68 2.97
C LEU A 591 20.81 -10.44 4.33
N PRO A 592 21.72 -9.45 4.42
CA PRO A 592 22.52 -9.20 5.64
C PRO A 592 21.74 -8.49 6.76
N SER A 593 20.52 -8.01 6.49
CA SER A 593 19.66 -7.37 7.48
C SER A 593 18.18 -7.73 7.27
N ARG A 594 17.38 -7.62 8.33
CA ARG A 594 15.91 -7.74 8.24
C ARG A 594 15.34 -6.74 7.23
N VAL A 595 14.34 -7.18 6.48
CA VAL A 595 13.55 -6.39 5.56
C VAL A 595 12.12 -6.29 6.14
N PRO A 596 11.66 -5.08 6.53
CA PRO A 596 10.31 -4.88 7.05
C PRO A 596 9.26 -5.15 5.98
N TYR A 597 7.99 -5.16 6.37
CA TYR A 597 6.90 -5.13 5.39
C TYR A 597 6.99 -3.88 4.50
N GLY A 598 6.62 -4.00 3.24
CA GLY A 598 6.54 -2.90 2.28
C GLY A 598 5.47 -3.15 1.24
N PHE A 599 5.40 -2.22 0.29
CA PHE A 599 4.41 -2.24 -0.77
C PHE A 599 5.05 -2.79 -2.05
N HIS A 600 5.07 -2.01 -3.13
CA HIS A 600 5.38 -2.47 -4.47
C HIS A 600 6.88 -2.51 -4.79
N GLY A 601 7.25 -3.34 -5.76
CA GLY A 601 8.60 -3.47 -6.27
C GLY A 601 8.69 -3.44 -7.79
N PHE A 602 9.91 -3.32 -8.29
CA PHE A 602 10.23 -3.27 -9.71
C PHE A 602 11.61 -3.85 -9.98
N PHE A 603 11.78 -4.58 -11.08
CA PHE A 603 13.09 -5.02 -11.55
C PHE A 603 13.57 -4.11 -12.68
N VAL A 604 14.76 -3.52 -12.52
CA VAL A 604 15.42 -2.67 -13.51
C VAL A 604 16.59 -3.47 -14.09
N ASN A 605 16.47 -3.92 -15.34
CA ASN A 605 17.49 -4.74 -16.00
C ASN A 605 18.74 -3.93 -16.41
N GLU A 606 19.81 -4.62 -16.80
CA GLU A 606 21.10 -3.97 -17.09
C GLU A 606 21.03 -2.90 -18.21
N ASP A 607 20.26 -3.13 -19.28
CA ASP A 607 20.06 -2.13 -20.35
C ASP A 607 19.32 -0.88 -19.86
N GLN A 608 18.37 -1.03 -18.94
CA GLN A 608 17.72 0.09 -18.26
C GLN A 608 18.68 0.82 -17.31
N LEU A 609 19.57 0.11 -16.60
CA LEU A 609 20.61 0.70 -15.77
C LEU A 609 21.67 1.46 -16.60
N CYS A 610 22.04 0.94 -17.76
CA CYS A 610 22.98 1.57 -18.69
C CYS A 610 22.37 2.78 -19.42
N SER A 611 21.07 2.79 -19.68
CA SER A 611 20.34 3.93 -20.29
C SER A 611 19.87 4.99 -19.27
N GLN A 612 20.29 4.85 -18.01
CA GLN A 612 19.87 5.71 -16.90
C GLN A 612 20.36 7.17 -17.04
N ARG A 613 19.45 8.12 -16.89
CA ARG A 613 19.64 9.56 -17.07
C ARG A 613 19.75 10.26 -15.72
N MET A 614 20.80 11.09 -15.60
CA MET A 614 21.17 11.82 -14.39
C MET A 614 20.41 13.14 -14.17
N ASN A 615 19.74 13.63 -15.21
CA ASN A 615 19.03 14.92 -15.26
C ASN A 615 17.61 14.71 -15.79
#